data_AF-A0A0D6LA62-F1
#
_entry.id   AF-A0A0D6LA62-F1
#
_cell.length_a   1.000
_cell.length_b   1.000
_cell.length_c   1.000
_cell.angle_alpha   90.00
_cell.angle_beta   90.00
_cell.angle_gamma   90.00
#
_symmetry.space_group_name_H-M   'P 1'
#
loop_
_entity.id
_entity.type
_entity.pdbx_description
1 polymer ?
#
loop_
_entity_poly.entity_id
_entity_poly.type
_entity_poly.pdbx_seq_one_letter_code
_entity_poly.pdbx_strand_id
1 'polypeptide(L)'
;MPKDLHFCRWDMFWKVSCEDSMIEEWLIRAEKRVKAVNEIGFKRLLEEGNAHKSRLMDLGTSGVADGARVTHLNGRIEEFLHYVKTRMNRSHRIQAFFQSAQTKEVPILAALIILGLTR
;
A
#
# COMPACT_ATOMS: atom_id res chain seq x y z
N MET A 1 38.47 28.82 -8.86
CA MET A 1 37.91 27.56 -9.42
C MET A 1 37.29 26.77 -8.28
N PRO A 2 35.96 26.52 -8.27
CA PRO A 2 35.32 25.84 -7.15
C PRO A 2 35.54 24.32 -7.27
N LYS A 3 36.14 23.70 -6.26
CA LYS A 3 36.34 22.25 -6.15
C LYS A 3 35.17 21.54 -5.44
N ASP A 4 34.23 22.31 -4.91
CA ASP A 4 33.16 21.82 -4.03
C ASP A 4 31.97 21.23 -4.81
N LEU A 5 31.79 21.64 -6.07
CA LEU A 5 30.67 21.18 -6.90
C LEU A 5 30.77 19.68 -7.24
N HIS A 6 31.99 19.15 -7.34
CA HIS A 6 32.21 17.75 -7.68
C HIS A 6 31.90 16.84 -6.48
N PHE A 7 32.32 17.22 -5.27
CA PHE A 7 32.07 16.46 -4.04
C PHE A 7 30.57 16.35 -3.74
N CYS A 8 29.83 17.46 -3.80
CA CYS A 8 28.37 17.45 -3.63
C CYS A 8 27.64 16.58 -4.66
N ARG A 9 28.17 16.49 -5.89
CA ARG A 9 27.58 15.68 -6.97
C ARG A 9 27.73 14.18 -6.70
N TRP A 10 28.87 13.74 -6.16
CA TRP A 10 29.08 12.34 -5.78
C TRP A 10 28.27 11.93 -4.54
N ASP A 11 28.16 12.81 -3.54
CA ASP A 11 27.28 12.58 -2.37
C ASP A 11 25.82 12.44 -2.79
N MET A 12 25.37 13.30 -3.72
CA MET A 12 23.99 13.27 -4.22
C MET A 12 23.73 12.01 -5.06
N PHE A 13 24.66 11.59 -5.91
CA PHE A 13 24.54 10.35 -6.69
C PHE A 13 24.54 9.10 -5.81
N TRP A 14 25.37 9.05 -4.77
CA TRP A 14 25.40 7.96 -3.79
C TRP A 14 24.09 7.88 -3.00
N LYS A 15 23.55 9.04 -2.59
CA LYS A 15 22.27 9.14 -1.88
C LYS A 15 21.11 8.62 -2.73
N VAL A 16 21.02 9.05 -3.99
CA VAL A 16 20.01 8.60 -4.96
C VAL A 16 20.09 7.09 -5.20
N SER A 17 21.30 6.56 -5.41
CA SER A 17 21.52 5.12 -5.65
C SER A 17 21.13 4.25 -4.46
N CYS A 18 21.33 4.75 -3.23
CA CYS A 18 20.91 4.07 -2.01
C CYS A 18 19.38 4.10 -1.87
N GLU A 19 18.74 5.24 -2.13
CA GLU A 19 17.29 5.39 -2.06
C GLU A 19 16.54 4.50 -3.06
N ASP A 20 16.97 4.46 -4.33
CA ASP A 20 16.37 3.58 -5.34
C ASP A 20 16.44 2.10 -4.93
N SER A 21 17.56 1.69 -4.33
CA SER A 21 17.78 0.32 -3.88
C SER A 21 16.91 -0.02 -2.64
N MET A 22 16.72 0.93 -1.73
CA MET A 22 15.82 0.75 -0.58
C MET A 22 14.36 0.59 -1.00
N ILE A 23 13.92 1.35 -2.01
CA ILE A 23 12.55 1.27 -2.53
C ILE A 23 12.32 -0.05 -3.25
N GLU A 24 13.31 -0.53 -4.01
CA GLU A 24 13.26 -1.85 -4.66
C GLU A 24 13.18 -2.99 -3.64
N GLU A 25 14.01 -2.96 -2.60
CA GLU A 25 13.94 -3.95 -1.51
C GLU A 25 12.59 -3.92 -0.79
N TRP A 26 12.05 -2.72 -0.53
CA TRP A 26 10.73 -2.56 0.07
C TRP A 26 9.67 -3.23 -0.80
N LEU A 27 9.70 -3.01 -2.12
CA LEU A 27 8.73 -3.58 -3.05
C LEU A 27 8.78 -5.13 -3.03
N ILE A 28 9.96 -5.73 -3.06
CA ILE A 28 10.13 -7.20 -2.99
C ILE A 28 9.55 -7.76 -1.68
N ARG A 29 9.76 -7.07 -0.56
CA ARG A 29 9.22 -7.47 0.74
C ARG A 29 7.70 -7.27 0.80
N ALA A 30 7.19 -6.19 0.22
CA ALA A 30 5.78 -5.86 0.15
C ALA A 30 4.98 -6.89 -0.68
N GLU A 31 5.50 -7.29 -1.85
CA GLU A 31 4.93 -8.35 -2.69
C GLU A 31 4.84 -9.71 -1.98
N LYS A 32 5.79 -10.03 -1.09
CA LYS A 32 5.72 -11.23 -0.26
C LYS A 32 4.69 -11.10 0.87
N ARG A 33 4.67 -9.95 1.55
CA ARG A 33 3.79 -9.69 2.70
C ARG A 33 2.32 -9.53 2.31
N VAL A 34 2.02 -9.01 1.11
CA VAL A 34 0.64 -8.77 0.65
C VAL A 34 -0.26 -10.02 0.70
N LYS A 35 0.34 -11.22 0.66
CA LYS A 35 -0.38 -12.49 0.72
C LYS A 35 -0.85 -12.87 2.14
N ALA A 36 -0.20 -12.31 3.17
CA ALA A 36 -0.41 -12.68 4.58
C ALA A 36 -0.96 -11.53 5.45
N VAL A 37 -1.21 -10.36 4.85
CA VAL A 37 -1.69 -9.16 5.59
C VAL A 37 -3.21 -9.11 5.70
N ASN A 38 -3.68 -8.57 6.82
CA ASN A 38 -5.08 -8.22 7.06
C ASN A 38 -5.42 -6.83 6.49
N GLU A 39 -6.66 -6.36 6.69
CA GLU A 39 -7.14 -5.06 6.21
C GLU A 39 -6.26 -3.87 6.67
N ILE A 40 -5.81 -3.89 7.93
CA ILE A 40 -4.92 -2.86 8.49
C ILE A 40 -3.56 -2.88 7.78
N GLY A 41 -3.03 -4.08 7.53
CA GLY A 41 -1.80 -4.26 6.76
C GLY A 41 -1.93 -3.80 5.30
N PHE A 42 -3.10 -3.97 4.67
CA PHE A 42 -3.35 -3.43 3.33
C PHE A 42 -3.34 -1.90 3.31
N LYS A 43 -3.98 -1.23 4.29
CA LYS A 43 -3.94 0.24 4.41
C LYS A 43 -2.51 0.75 4.60
N ARG A 44 -1.73 0.11 5.46
CA ARG A 44 -0.32 0.45 5.69
C ARG A 44 0.55 0.27 4.43
N LEU A 45 0.35 -0.80 3.66
CA LEU A 45 1.07 -1.01 2.40
C LEU A 45 0.73 0.07 1.35
N LEU A 46 -0.52 0.56 1.34
CA LEU A 46 -0.93 1.66 0.47
C LEU A 46 -0.27 2.98 0.88
N GLU A 47 -0.24 3.28 2.17
CA GLU A 47 0.43 4.49 2.71
C GLU A 47 1.94 4.47 2.42
N GLU A 48 2.62 3.37 2.73
CA GLU A 48 4.06 3.19 2.48
C GLU A 48 4.38 3.30 0.98
N GLY A 49 3.60 2.64 0.10
CA GLY A 49 3.85 2.70 -1.34
C GLY A 49 3.56 4.06 -1.96
N ASN A 50 2.55 4.81 -1.47
CA ASN A 50 2.32 6.18 -1.90
C ASN A 50 3.47 7.12 -1.47
N ALA A 51 4.03 6.92 -0.27
CA ALA A 51 5.19 7.68 0.18
C ALA A 51 6.44 7.40 -0.68
N HIS A 52 6.69 6.13 -1.03
CA HIS A 52 7.79 5.77 -1.93
C HIS A 52 7.60 6.29 -3.35
N LYS A 53 6.35 6.31 -3.84
CA LYS A 53 6.01 6.92 -5.13
C LYS A 53 6.32 8.42 -5.16
N SER A 54 5.93 9.16 -4.12
CA SER A 54 6.26 10.58 -4.00
C SER A 54 7.78 10.81 -4.02
N ARG A 55 8.52 10.01 -3.25
CA ARG A 55 9.99 10.08 -3.21
C ARG A 55 10.62 9.80 -4.56
N LEU A 56 10.12 8.82 -5.33
CA LEU A 56 10.61 8.55 -6.69
C LEU A 56 10.36 9.71 -7.65
N MET A 57 9.23 10.41 -7.53
CA MET A 57 8.96 11.61 -8.34
C MET A 57 9.92 12.75 -7.99
N ASP A 58 10.22 12.94 -6.71
CA ASP A 58 11.19 13.94 -6.24
C ASP A 58 12.62 13.59 -6.73
N LEU A 59 12.97 12.29 -6.73
CA LEU A 59 14.24 11.80 -7.27
C LEU A 59 14.34 11.99 -8.78
N GLY A 60 13.26 11.69 -9.52
CA GLY A 60 13.21 11.87 -10.97
C GLY A 60 13.30 13.33 -11.42
N THR A 61 12.74 14.26 -10.63
CA THR A 61 12.83 15.71 -10.90
C THR A 61 14.19 16.31 -10.56
N SER A 62 14.99 15.65 -9.72
CA SER A 62 16.35 16.10 -9.37
C SER A 62 17.37 16.01 -10.53
N GLY A 63 17.06 15.24 -11.59
CA GLY A 63 17.95 15.07 -12.76
C GLY A 63 19.25 14.30 -12.50
N VAL A 64 19.44 13.78 -11.28
CA VAL A 64 20.64 13.03 -10.86
C VAL A 64 20.41 11.51 -10.95
N ALA A 65 19.16 11.06 -10.94
CA ALA A 65 18.78 9.67 -11.02
C ALA A 65 18.71 9.15 -12.47
N ASP A 66 18.93 7.86 -12.66
CA ASP A 66 18.66 7.18 -13.93
C ASP A 66 17.16 7.20 -14.20
N GLY A 67 16.71 8.11 -15.07
CA GLY A 67 15.30 8.34 -15.35
C GLY A 67 14.58 7.09 -15.87
N ALA A 68 15.28 6.16 -16.53
CA ALA A 68 14.67 4.90 -16.97
C ALA A 68 14.39 3.98 -15.77
N ARG A 69 15.32 3.90 -14.82
CA ARG A 69 15.20 3.09 -13.61
C ARG A 69 14.11 3.63 -12.67
N VAL A 70 14.07 4.95 -12.47
CA VAL A 70 13.02 5.62 -11.67
C VAL A 70 11.64 5.39 -12.30
N THR A 71 11.52 5.53 -13.62
CA THR A 71 10.25 5.29 -14.33
C THR A 71 9.79 3.84 -14.20
N HIS A 72 10.71 2.88 -14.35
CA HIS A 72 10.42 1.46 -14.19
C HIS A 72 9.97 1.10 -12.76
N LEU A 73 10.68 1.59 -11.74
CA LEU A 73 10.30 1.41 -10.33
C LEU A 73 8.95 2.04 -10.01
N ASN A 74 8.69 3.25 -10.52
CA ASN A 74 7.39 3.90 -10.35
C ASN A 74 6.25 3.07 -10.96
N GLY A 75 6.43 2.53 -12.17
CA GLY A 75 5.44 1.65 -12.81
C GLY A 75 5.16 0.39 -12.00
N ARG A 76 6.21 -0.27 -11.47
CA ARG A 76 6.05 -1.45 -10.61
C ARG A 76 5.31 -1.15 -9.30
N ILE A 77 5.58 0.00 -8.69
CA ILE A 77 4.86 0.44 -7.47
C ILE A 77 3.40 0.72 -7.79
N GLU A 78 3.09 1.37 -8.92
CA GLU A 78 1.71 1.62 -9.35
C GLU A 78 0.93 0.32 -9.56
N GLU A 79 1.54 -0.66 -10.22
CA GLU A 79 0.94 -1.99 -10.43
C GLU A 79 0.69 -2.70 -9.09
N PHE A 80 1.67 -2.65 -8.18
CA PHE A 80 1.53 -3.22 -6.84
C PHE A 80 0.41 -2.54 -6.04
N LEU A 81 0.33 -1.21 -6.05
CA LEU A 81 -0.73 -0.46 -5.36
C LEU A 81 -2.10 -0.78 -5.95
N HIS A 82 -2.20 -0.93 -7.27
CA HIS A 82 -3.44 -1.33 -7.93
C HIS A 82 -3.86 -2.73 -7.46
N TYR A 83 -2.93 -3.69 -7.44
CA TYR A 83 -3.17 -5.05 -6.94
C TYR A 83 -3.69 -5.07 -5.48
N VAL A 84 -3.05 -4.29 -4.60
CA VAL A 84 -3.46 -4.14 -3.19
C VAL A 84 -4.88 -3.60 -3.08
N LYS A 85 -5.22 -2.55 -3.84
CA LYS A 85 -6.58 -1.97 -3.86
C LYS A 85 -7.63 -2.98 -4.32
N THR A 86 -7.35 -3.74 -5.39
CA THR A 86 -8.26 -4.78 -5.88
C THR A 86 -8.52 -5.86 -4.84
N ARG A 87 -7.48 -6.31 -4.13
CA ARG A 87 -7.61 -7.29 -3.03
C ARG A 87 -8.45 -6.75 -1.87
N MET A 88 -8.21 -5.52 -1.46
CA MET A 88 -8.97 -4.87 -0.37
C MET A 88 -10.47 -4.76 -0.72
N ASN A 89 -10.79 -4.32 -1.94
CA ASN A 89 -12.17 -4.18 -2.39
C ASN A 89 -12.91 -5.52 -2.44
N ARG A 90 -12.22 -6.60 -2.85
CA ARG A 90 -12.75 -7.97 -2.79
C ARG A 90 -13.05 -8.42 -1.36
N SER A 91 -12.20 -8.10 -0.39
CA SER A 91 -12.41 -8.44 1.02
C SER A 91 -13.62 -7.71 1.62
N HIS A 92 -13.80 -6.42 1.31
CA HIS A 92 -14.97 -5.66 1.76
C HIS A 92 -16.29 -6.21 1.23
N ARG A 93 -16.33 -6.60 -0.05
CA ARG A 93 -17.52 -7.21 -0.65
C ARG A 93 -17.90 -8.54 0.00
N ILE A 94 -16.91 -9.36 0.36
CA ILE A 94 -17.14 -10.65 1.03
C ILE A 94 -17.64 -10.43 2.46
N GLN A 95 -17.05 -9.50 3.22
CA GLN A 95 -17.53 -9.16 4.56
C GLN A 95 -18.95 -8.61 4.56
N ALA A 96 -19.28 -7.70 3.63
CA ALA A 96 -20.64 -7.18 3.48
C ALA A 96 -21.65 -8.29 3.15
N PHE A 97 -21.25 -9.26 2.32
CA PHE A 97 -22.08 -10.44 2.03
C PHE A 97 -22.33 -11.29 3.28
N PHE A 98 -21.31 -11.61 4.06
CA PHE A 98 -21.47 -12.38 5.31
C PHE A 98 -22.28 -11.63 6.38
N GLN A 99 -22.09 -10.31 6.52
CA GLN A 99 -22.87 -9.48 7.44
C GLN A 99 -24.35 -9.44 7.05
N SER A 100 -24.66 -9.36 5.76
CA SER A 100 -26.05 -9.41 5.27
C SER A 100 -26.73 -10.76 5.47
N ALA A 101 -25.95 -11.84 5.64
CA ALA A 101 -26.46 -13.18 5.89
C ALA A 101 -26.74 -13.42 7.39
N GLN A 102 -25.94 -12.86 8.30
CA GLN A 102 -26.13 -13.03 9.76
C GLN A 102 -27.30 -12.23 10.35
N THR A 103 -27.72 -11.13 9.72
CA THR A 103 -28.80 -10.29 10.25
C THR A 103 -30.19 -10.92 10.16
N LYS A 104 -30.34 -12.07 9.50
CA LYS A 104 -31.65 -12.73 9.32
C LYS A 104 -32.10 -13.64 10.47
N GLU A 105 -31.25 -13.92 11.46
CA GLU A 105 -31.58 -14.84 12.56
C GLU A 105 -32.05 -14.15 13.86
N VAL A 106 -31.88 -12.83 13.96
CA VAL A 106 -32.16 -12.09 15.21
C VAL A 106 -33.64 -11.78 15.50
N PRO A 107 -34.56 -11.60 14.52
CA PRO A 107 -35.91 -11.12 14.88
C PRO A 107 -36.81 -12.20 15.50
N ILE A 108 -36.50 -13.49 15.33
CA ILE A 108 -37.38 -14.59 15.79
C ILE A 108 -37.24 -14.83 17.30
N LEU A 109 -36.01 -14.80 17.83
CA LEU A 109 -35.75 -14.92 19.27
C LEU A 109 -36.25 -13.71 20.05
N ALA A 110 -36.11 -12.50 19.50
CA ALA A 110 -36.65 -11.29 20.11
C ALA A 110 -38.20 -11.29 20.13
N ALA A 111 -38.84 -11.77 19.05
CA ALA A 111 -40.30 -11.87 18.97
C ALA A 111 -40.88 -12.89 19.96
N LEU A 112 -40.19 -14.02 20.19
CA LEU A 112 -40.61 -15.04 21.15
C LEU A 112 -40.52 -14.56 22.62
N ILE A 113 -39.52 -13.73 22.95
CA ILE A 113 -39.39 -13.16 24.29
C ILE A 113 -40.51 -12.13 24.55
N ILE A 114 -40.86 -11.30 23.56
CA ILE A 114 -41.94 -10.31 23.69
C ILE A 114 -43.32 -10.98 23.79
N LEU A 115 -43.57 -12.05 23.03
CA LEU A 115 -44.83 -12.81 23.07
C LEU A 115 -44.91 -13.77 24.28
N GLY A 116 -43.79 -14.14 24.90
CA GLY A 116 -43.72 -15.02 26.07
C GLY A 116 -43.80 -14.33 27.44
N LEU A 117 -43.59 -13.01 27.50
CA LEU A 117 -43.60 -12.21 28.73
C LEU A 117 -44.97 -11.60 29.09
N THR A 118 -46.04 -11.97 28.37
CA THR A 118 -47.42 -11.49 28.60
C THR A 118 -48.38 -12.58 29.09
N ARG A 119 -47.88 -13.62 29.77
CA ARG A 119 -48.71 -14.58 30.51
C ARG A 119 -48.25 -14.76 31.94
#